data_AF-A0A4Q3F7E5-F1
#
_entry.id   AF-A0A4Q3F7E5-F1
#
_cell.length_a   1.000
_cell.length_b   1.000
_cell.length_c   1.000
_cell.angle_alpha   90.00
_cell.angle_beta   90.00
_cell.angle_gamma   90.00
#
_symmetry.space_group_name_H-M   'P 1'
#
loop_
_entity.id
_entity.type
_entity.pdbx_description
1 polymer ?
#
loop_
_entity_poly.entity_id
_entity_poly.type
_entity_poly.pdbx_seq_one_letter_code
_entity_poly.pdbx_strand_id
1 'polypeptide(L)'
;MNEKYPVMEIVKRKLKEMKKDLNWLEHQTGRSSRWYVGNPEIEKMEYQVLMKMSIALQFDFIADHRRFLGETGLPNETALIEETKKNMEAEKIIHIEMKLAASISALQKNYPKFLQVVKDAGDKMGIEIQ
;
A
#
# COMPACT_ATOMS: atom_id res chain seq x y z
N MET A 1 22.30 -8.03 9.94
CA MET A 1 21.79 -8.21 8.57
C MET A 1 20.42 -7.54 8.54
N ASN A 2 20.16 -6.62 7.60
CA ASN A 2 18.81 -6.06 7.47
C ASN A 2 17.92 -7.13 6.83
N GLU A 3 17.09 -7.75 7.65
CA GLU A 3 16.12 -8.74 7.22
C GLU A 3 15.12 -8.07 6.28
N LYS A 4 14.89 -8.65 5.09
CA LYS A 4 13.97 -8.11 4.08
C LYS A 4 12.66 -8.89 4.11
N TYR A 5 11.56 -8.20 3.87
CA TYR A 5 10.24 -8.82 3.83
C TYR A 5 10.14 -9.84 2.67
N PRO A 6 9.75 -11.11 2.93
CA PRO A 6 9.88 -12.20 1.95
C PRO A 6 8.66 -12.32 1.02
N VAL A 7 8.32 -11.25 0.27
CA VAL A 7 7.12 -11.19 -0.59
C VAL A 7 6.99 -12.42 -1.49
N MET A 8 8.06 -12.78 -2.20
CA MET A 8 8.02 -13.86 -3.18
C MET A 8 7.84 -15.24 -2.56
N GLU A 9 8.31 -15.45 -1.33
CA GLU A 9 8.07 -16.71 -0.63
C GLU A 9 6.60 -16.83 -0.23
N ILE A 10 6.01 -15.73 0.26
CA ILE A 10 4.59 -15.66 0.59
C ILE A 10 3.73 -15.88 -0.66
N VAL A 11 4.05 -15.23 -1.79
CA VAL A 11 3.36 -15.42 -3.06
C VAL A 11 3.41 -16.90 -3.50
N LYS A 12 4.60 -17.51 -3.52
CA LYS A 12 4.76 -18.93 -3.90
C LYS A 12 3.97 -19.86 -2.98
N ARG A 13 4.00 -19.60 -1.67
CA ARG A 13 3.25 -20.36 -0.67
C ARG A 13 1.74 -20.25 -0.92
N LYS A 14 1.23 -19.03 -1.12
CA LYS A 14 -0.21 -18.78 -1.37
C LYS A 14 -0.68 -19.41 -2.68
N LEU A 15 0.10 -19.29 -3.75
CA LEU A 15 -0.20 -19.96 -5.02
C LEU A 15 -0.28 -21.48 -4.87
N LYS A 16 0.65 -22.08 -4.11
CA LYS A 16 0.62 -23.52 -3.81
C LYS A 16 -0.61 -23.92 -2.99
N GLU A 17 -0.98 -23.16 -1.96
CA GLU A 17 -2.20 -23.36 -1.17
C GLU A 17 -3.45 -23.35 -2.06
N MET A 18 -3.49 -22.47 -3.06
CA MET A 18 -4.61 -22.31 -3.99
C MET A 18 -4.56 -23.24 -5.22
N LYS A 19 -3.51 -24.06 -5.37
CA LYS A 19 -3.23 -24.86 -6.58
C LYS A 19 -3.21 -24.00 -7.86
N LYS A 20 -2.61 -22.81 -7.78
CA LYS A 20 -2.41 -21.86 -8.88
C LYS A 20 -0.92 -21.68 -9.16
N ASP A 21 -0.60 -21.13 -10.33
CA ASP A 21 0.76 -20.79 -10.74
C ASP A 21 0.93 -19.27 -10.90
N LEU A 22 2.14 -18.83 -11.22
CA LEU A 22 2.42 -17.41 -11.43
C LEU A 22 1.65 -16.87 -12.64
N ASN A 23 1.49 -17.64 -13.72
CA ASN A 23 0.73 -17.24 -14.90
C ASN A 23 -0.70 -16.84 -14.54
N TRP A 24 -1.36 -17.62 -13.67
CA TRP A 24 -2.67 -17.27 -13.15
C TRP A 24 -2.67 -15.92 -12.43
N LEU A 25 -1.65 -15.63 -11.62
CA LEU A 25 -1.52 -14.34 -10.93
C LEU A 25 -1.26 -13.20 -11.91
N GLU A 26 -0.50 -13.43 -12.99
CA GLU A 26 -0.28 -12.42 -14.04
C GLU A 26 -1.61 -11.94 -14.63
N HIS A 27 -2.54 -12.86 -14.88
CA HIS A 27 -3.87 -12.53 -15.36
C HIS A 27 -4.69 -11.71 -14.35
N GLN A 28 -4.47 -11.88 -13.05
CA GLN A 28 -5.18 -11.10 -12.02
C GLN A 28 -4.62 -9.68 -11.86
N THR A 29 -3.30 -9.53 -11.98
CA THR A 29 -2.62 -8.27 -11.63
C THR A 29 -2.24 -7.43 -12.84
N GLY A 30 -2.16 -8.04 -14.03
CA GLY A 30 -1.62 -7.42 -15.23
C GLY A 30 -0.09 -7.29 -15.22
N ARG A 31 0.61 -8.03 -14.35
CA ARG A 31 2.07 -8.01 -14.22
C ARG A 31 2.66 -9.37 -14.58
N SER A 32 3.68 -9.37 -15.44
CA SER A 32 4.36 -10.60 -15.85
C SER A 32 5.14 -11.26 -14.69
N SER A 33 5.40 -12.56 -14.78
CA SER A 33 6.22 -13.34 -13.84
C SER A 33 7.60 -12.71 -13.65
N ARG A 34 8.18 -12.17 -14.73
CA ARG A 34 9.47 -11.47 -14.70
C ARG A 34 9.42 -10.19 -13.88
N TRP A 35 8.29 -9.48 -13.87
CA TRP A 35 8.11 -8.27 -13.07
C TRP A 35 8.24 -8.58 -11.57
N TYR A 36 7.65 -9.69 -11.11
CA TYR A 36 7.74 -10.13 -9.71
C TYR A 36 9.16 -10.49 -9.28
N VAL A 37 9.93 -11.11 -10.18
CA VAL A 37 11.34 -11.44 -9.92
C VAL A 37 12.21 -10.18 -9.89
N GLY A 38 11.92 -9.19 -10.75
CA GLY A 38 12.64 -7.93 -10.82
C GLY A 38 12.29 -6.92 -9.72
N ASN A 39 11.13 -7.06 -9.07
CA ASN A 39 10.65 -6.15 -8.02
C ASN A 39 10.29 -6.93 -6.74
N PRO A 40 11.24 -7.59 -6.07
CA PRO A 40 10.94 -8.44 -4.92
C PRO A 40 10.64 -7.65 -3.63
N GLU A 41 10.93 -6.36 -3.62
CA GLU A 41 10.77 -5.47 -2.46
C GLU A 41 9.37 -4.86 -2.46
N ILE A 42 8.60 -5.12 -1.39
CA ILE A 42 7.22 -4.65 -1.28
C ILE A 42 7.14 -3.12 -1.32
N GLU A 43 8.17 -2.43 -0.82
CA GLU A 43 8.27 -0.97 -0.80
C GLU A 43 8.40 -0.36 -2.20
N LYS A 44 8.81 -1.16 -3.20
CA LYS A 44 8.96 -0.75 -4.59
C LYS A 44 7.79 -1.20 -5.48
N MET A 45 6.83 -1.93 -4.92
CA MET A 45 5.67 -2.40 -5.66
C MET A 45 4.61 -1.30 -5.73
N GLU A 46 4.02 -1.12 -6.92
CA GLU A 46 2.87 -0.23 -7.08
C GLU A 46 1.70 -0.68 -6.19
N TYR A 47 1.08 0.26 -5.48
CA TYR A 47 -0.02 -0.01 -4.56
C TYR A 47 -1.17 -0.79 -5.20
N GLN A 48 -1.57 -0.40 -6.41
CA GLN A 48 -2.62 -1.09 -7.17
C GLN A 48 -2.28 -2.56 -7.45
N VAL A 49 -1.00 -2.88 -7.67
CA VAL A 49 -0.55 -4.26 -7.86
C VAL A 49 -0.62 -5.03 -6.55
N LEU A 50 -0.16 -4.45 -5.44
CA LEU A 50 -0.26 -5.05 -4.11
C LEU A 50 -1.70 -5.34 -3.71
N MET A 51 -2.63 -4.43 -4.01
CA MET A 51 -4.06 -4.61 -3.76
C MET A 51 -4.64 -5.77 -4.58
N LYS A 52 -4.36 -5.82 -5.89
CA LYS A 52 -4.80 -6.92 -6.76
C LYS A 52 -4.21 -8.27 -6.30
N MET A 53 -2.94 -8.29 -5.91
CA MET A 53 -2.30 -9.49 -5.34
C MET A 53 -2.97 -9.90 -4.03
N SER A 54 -3.29 -8.95 -3.16
CA SER A 54 -3.89 -9.24 -1.85
C SER A 54 -5.28 -9.86 -1.99
N ILE A 55 -6.07 -9.34 -2.93
CA ILE A 55 -7.40 -9.89 -3.27
C ILE A 55 -7.25 -11.28 -3.90
N ALA A 56 -6.39 -11.41 -4.92
CA ALA A 56 -6.21 -12.65 -5.66
C ALA A 56 -5.69 -13.78 -4.75
N LEU A 57 -4.75 -13.49 -3.85
CA LEU A 57 -4.11 -14.46 -2.97
C LEU A 57 -4.80 -14.59 -1.61
N GLN A 58 -5.90 -13.86 -1.38
CA GLN A 58 -6.63 -13.81 -0.11
C GLN A 58 -5.67 -13.59 1.08
N PHE A 59 -4.75 -12.63 0.92
CA PHE A 59 -3.69 -12.36 1.88
C PHE A 59 -3.38 -10.87 1.94
N ASP A 60 -3.43 -10.28 3.12
CA ASP A 60 -3.15 -8.85 3.31
C ASP A 60 -1.63 -8.60 3.42
N PHE A 61 -0.99 -8.36 2.27
CA PHE A 61 0.45 -8.07 2.22
C PHE A 61 0.84 -6.80 2.97
N ILE A 62 -0.05 -5.81 3.06
CA ILE A 62 0.24 -4.54 3.73
C ILE A 62 0.24 -4.73 5.24
N ALA A 63 -0.79 -5.39 5.79
CA ALA A 63 -0.85 -5.66 7.22
C ALA A 63 0.25 -6.62 7.67
N ASP A 64 0.63 -7.57 6.82
CA ASP A 64 1.71 -8.51 7.11
C ASP A 64 3.09 -7.85 7.07
N HIS A 65 3.36 -6.98 6.09
CA HIS A 65 4.58 -6.18 6.05
C HIS A 65 4.72 -5.26 7.27
N ARG A 66 3.63 -4.61 7.71
CA ARG A 66 3.66 -3.79 8.94
C ARG A 66 3.98 -4.61 10.19
N ARG A 67 3.48 -5.85 10.28
CA ARG A 67 3.81 -6.77 11.37
C ARG A 67 5.29 -7.13 11.34
N PHE A 68 5.81 -7.46 10.16
CA PHE A 68 7.24 -7.71 9.95
C PHE A 68 8.13 -6.53 10.37
N LEU A 69 7.77 -5.29 10.01
CA LEU A 69 8.51 -4.10 10.43
C LEU A 69 8.46 -3.89 11.95
N GLY A 70 7.31 -4.14 12.57
CA GLY A 70 7.15 -4.09 14.03
C GLY A 70 7.98 -5.15 14.77
N GLU A 71 8.09 -6.36 14.22
CA GLU A 71 8.87 -7.47 14.79
C GLU A 71 10.38 -7.27 14.61
N THR A 72 10.80 -6.66 13.50
CA THR A 72 12.22 -6.39 13.18
C THR A 72 12.74 -5.10 13.81
N GLY A 73 11.89 -4.32 14.49
CA GLY A 73 12.27 -3.04 15.10
C GLY A 73 12.65 -1.97 14.06
N LEU A 74 12.31 -2.19 12.79
CA LEU A 74 12.54 -1.23 11.72
C LEU A 74 11.51 -0.09 11.83
N PRO A 75 11.89 1.16 11.53
CA PRO A 75 10.95 2.28 11.53
C PRO A 75 9.76 1.95 10.63
N ASN A 76 8.55 2.07 11.16
CA ASN A 76 7.29 1.85 10.42
C ASN A 76 6.97 3.02 9.46
N GLU A 77 8.00 3.75 9.02
CA GLU A 77 7.94 4.87 8.09
C GLU A 77 7.93 4.36 6.64
N THR A 78 7.08 3.40 6.33
CA THR A 78 6.85 3.02 4.93
C THR A 78 5.78 3.93 4.35
N ALA A 79 6.22 5.04 3.76
CA ALA A 79 5.45 5.76 2.78
C ALA A 79 5.39 4.88 1.52
N LEU A 80 4.21 4.39 1.16
CA LEU A 80 3.98 3.80 -0.15
C LEU A 80 3.92 4.98 -1.12
N ILE A 81 5.04 5.25 -1.79
CA ILE A 81 5.13 6.36 -2.74
C ILE A 81 4.53 5.88 -4.05
N GLU A 82 3.33 6.36 -4.41
CA GLU A 82 2.89 6.31 -5.80
C GLU A 82 3.72 7.32 -6.59
N GLU A 83 4.60 6.83 -7.49
CA GLU A 83 5.20 7.72 -8.49
C GLU A 83 4.10 8.20 -9.44
N THR A 84 3.59 9.40 -9.19
CA THR A 84 2.76 10.12 -10.16
C THR A 84 3.60 10.28 -11.43
N LYS A 85 3.17 9.64 -12.52
CA LYS A 85 3.84 9.73 -13.81
C LYS A 85 4.09 11.20 -14.16
N LYS A 86 5.37 11.56 -14.29
CA LYS A 86 5.83 12.83 -14.86
C LYS A 86 5.12 13.07 -16.19
N ASN A 87 4.14 13.94 -16.17
CA ASN A 87 3.70 14.84 -17.23
C ASN A 87 2.32 15.34 -16.83
N MET A 88 2.26 16.46 -16.13
CA MET A 88 1.23 17.48 -16.31
C MET A 88 1.61 18.71 -15.49
N GLU A 89 1.25 19.85 -16.04
CA GLU A 89 1.58 21.19 -15.59
C GLU A 89 1.15 21.41 -14.13
N ALA A 90 1.76 22.40 -13.47
CA ALA A 90 1.72 22.61 -12.03
C ALA A 90 0.30 22.74 -11.44
N GLU A 91 -0.34 21.62 -11.14
CA GLU A 91 -1.42 21.53 -10.19
C GLU A 91 -0.81 21.32 -8.81
N LYS A 92 -0.95 22.33 -7.93
CA LYS A 92 -0.56 22.25 -6.51
C LYS A 92 -1.52 21.36 -5.73
N ILE A 93 -1.73 20.13 -6.21
CA ILE A 93 -2.55 19.15 -5.50
C ILE A 93 -1.61 18.35 -4.61
N ILE A 94 -1.78 18.52 -3.30
CA ILE A 94 -1.03 17.76 -2.30
C ILE A 94 -1.89 16.56 -1.91
N HIS A 95 -1.48 15.37 -2.35
CA HIS A 95 -2.08 14.12 -1.90
C HIS A 95 -1.48 13.73 -0.54
N ILE A 96 -2.30 13.68 0.50
CA ILE A 96 -1.90 13.27 1.86
C ILE A 96 -2.61 11.95 2.20
N GLU A 97 -1.85 10.86 2.27
CA GLU A 97 -2.36 9.58 2.78
C GLU A 97 -2.21 9.52 4.31
N MET A 98 -3.30 9.24 5.02
CA MET A 98 -3.31 9.16 6.48
C MET A 98 -3.81 7.80 6.99
N LYS A 99 -3.02 7.17 7.85
CA LYS A 99 -3.37 5.91 8.52
C LYS A 99 -3.90 6.21 9.92
N LEU A 100 -5.20 6.03 10.12
CA LEU A 100 -5.84 6.19 11.43
C LEU A 100 -5.97 4.83 12.12
N ALA A 101 -5.45 4.72 13.35
CA ALA A 101 -5.60 3.53 14.18
C ALA A 101 -6.81 3.70 15.12
N ALA A 102 -8.00 3.27 14.69
CA ALA A 102 -9.20 3.24 15.53
C ALA A 102 -10.19 2.16 15.05
N SER A 103 -11.12 1.76 15.93
CA SER A 103 -12.22 0.86 15.54
C SER A 103 -13.14 1.54 14.52
N ILE A 104 -13.80 0.76 13.66
CA ILE A 104 -14.69 1.27 12.59
C ILE A 104 -15.74 2.25 13.16
N SER A 105 -16.33 1.92 14.32
CA SER A 105 -17.34 2.76 14.99
C SER A 105 -16.75 4.10 15.46
N ALA A 106 -15.51 4.09 15.96
CA ALA A 106 -14.82 5.31 16.39
C ALA A 106 -14.38 6.16 15.18
N LEU A 107 -14.01 5.54 14.07
CA LEU A 107 -13.76 6.23 12.81
C LEU A 107 -15.04 6.90 12.31
N GLN A 108 -16.15 6.18 12.16
CA GLN A 108 -17.41 6.79 11.67
C GLN A 108 -17.88 7.99 12.48
N LYS A 109 -17.71 7.95 13.81
CA LYS A 109 -18.11 9.05 14.71
C LYS A 109 -17.20 10.28 14.61
N ASN A 110 -15.89 10.08 14.45
CA ASN A 110 -14.90 11.15 14.59
C ASN A 110 -14.28 11.59 13.27
N TYR A 111 -14.34 10.75 12.22
CA TYR A 111 -13.78 11.00 10.90
C TYR A 111 -14.34 12.26 10.23
N PRO A 112 -15.64 12.59 10.33
CA PRO A 112 -16.15 13.85 9.78
C PRO A 112 -15.51 15.09 10.45
N LYS A 113 -15.36 15.06 11.79
CA LYS A 113 -14.71 16.16 12.52
C LYS A 113 -13.22 16.26 12.18
N PHE A 114 -12.57 15.11 12.07
CA PHE A 114 -11.17 15.02 11.67
C PHE A 114 -10.94 15.62 10.27
N LEU A 115 -11.75 15.22 9.27
CA LEU A 115 -11.68 15.78 7.92
C LEU A 115 -11.90 17.30 7.91
N GLN A 116 -12.86 17.80 8.70
CA GLN A 116 -13.10 19.24 8.78
C GLN A 116 -11.88 19.99 9.34
N VAL A 117 -11.24 19.50 10.40
CA VAL A 117 -10.03 20.12 10.98
C VAL A 117 -8.89 20.16 9.97
N VAL A 118 -8.73 19.09 9.18
CA VAL A 118 -7.72 19.04 8.11
C VAL A 118 -8.04 20.06 7.02
N LYS A 119 -9.29 20.13 6.55
CA LYS A 119 -9.73 21.12 5.55
C LYS A 119 -9.51 22.56 6.03
N ASP A 120 -9.93 22.86 7.27
CA ASP A 120 -9.73 24.19 7.87
C ASP A 120 -8.24 24.57 8.00
N ALA A 121 -7.36 23.59 8.22
CA ALA A 121 -5.92 23.80 8.24
C ALA A 121 -5.35 24.04 6.83
N GLY A 122 -5.83 23.29 5.83
CA GLY A 122 -5.51 23.49 4.41
C GLY A 122 -5.89 24.88 3.92
N ASP A 123 -7.12 25.32 4.21
CA ASP A 123 -7.63 26.64 3.81
C ASP A 123 -6.78 27.79 4.38
N LYS A 124 -6.36 27.69 5.65
CA LYS A 124 -5.46 28.68 6.28
C LYS A 124 -4.09 28.77 5.61
N MET A 125 -3.65 27.68 4.98
CA MET A 125 -2.38 27.60 4.27
C MET A 125 -2.52 27.86 2.76
N GLY A 126 -3.72 28.15 2.27
CA GLY A 126 -4.01 28.33 0.84
C GLY A 126 -3.87 27.04 0.03
N ILE A 127 -4.08 25.89 0.67
CA ILE A 127 -3.98 24.55 0.09
C ILE A 127 -5.38 23.94 0.06
N GLU A 128 -5.88 23.62 -1.12
CA GLU A 128 -7.17 22.94 -1.28
C GLU A 128 -7.00 21.45 -0.94
N ILE A 129 -7.77 20.97 0.03
CA ILE A 129 -7.79 19.55 0.43
C ILE A 129 -9.11 18.92 -0.04
N GLN A 130 -9.02 18.01 -1.00
CA GLN A 130 -10.16 17.26 -1.54
C GLN A 130 -10.56 16.10 -0.63
#